data_AF-A0A7Y5ZD75-F1
#
_entry.id   AF-A0A7Y5ZD75-F1
#
_cell.length_a   1.000
_cell.length_b   1.000
_cell.length_c   1.000
_cell.angle_alpha   90.00
_cell.angle_beta   90.00
_cell.angle_gamma   90.00
#
_symmetry.space_group_name_H-M   'P 1'
#
loop_
_entity.id
_entity.type
_entity.pdbx_description
1 polymer ?
#
loop_
_entity_poly.entity_id
_entity_poly.type
_entity_poly.pdbx_seq_one_letter_code
_entity_poly.pdbx_strand_id
1 'polypeptide(L)'
;MDWSNFWSVIWLFFWSFAFVAYLFALFAIISDLFRDHKLNGWWKALWIIFLIFVPFLTALVYLIARGPGMAQRSQREARQYQSATDAYIRQVAGSSPADEISKAKALLDSGAITPEEFAHLKAHALSGQPAAAAAAPAAAPAAPAAPAAPATPPPAAPTV
;
A
#
# COMPACT_ATOMS: atom_id res chain seq x y z
N MET A 1 -11.23 -56.13 10.38
CA MET A 1 -11.35 -54.66 10.58
C MET A 1 -12.58 -54.22 9.79
N ASP A 2 -13.65 -53.90 10.49
CA ASP A 2 -14.90 -53.49 9.83
C ASP A 2 -14.70 -52.12 9.17
N TRP A 3 -15.29 -51.93 7.99
CA TRP A 3 -15.20 -50.67 7.21
C TRP A 3 -15.64 -49.43 8.02
N SER A 4 -16.51 -49.62 9.02
CA SER A 4 -16.93 -48.59 9.98
C SER A 4 -15.79 -48.01 10.82
N ASN A 5 -14.77 -48.82 11.17
CA ASN A 5 -13.62 -48.35 11.96
C ASN A 5 -12.72 -47.42 11.14
N PHE A 6 -12.52 -47.71 9.85
CA PHE A 6 -11.74 -46.85 8.96
C PHE A 6 -12.35 -45.45 8.85
N TRP A 7 -13.66 -45.37 8.61
CA TRP A 7 -14.38 -44.09 8.59
C TRP A 7 -14.40 -43.39 9.95
N SER A 8 -14.50 -44.13 11.05
CA SER A 8 -14.47 -43.56 12.40
C SER A 8 -13.12 -42.89 12.71
N VAL A 9 -12.00 -43.48 12.28
CA VAL A 9 -10.68 -42.87 12.42
C VAL A 9 -10.56 -41.60 11.59
N ILE A 10 -11.04 -41.58 10.35
CA ILE A 10 -11.05 -40.37 9.51
C ILE A 10 -11.85 -39.24 10.18
N TRP A 11 -13.06 -39.56 10.67
CA TRP A 11 -13.89 -38.59 11.40
C TRP A 11 -13.21 -38.09 12.67
N LEU A 12 -12.54 -38.96 13.43
CA LEU A 12 -11.78 -38.58 14.61
C LEU A 12 -10.65 -37.59 14.25
N PHE A 13 -9.89 -37.87 13.18
CA PHE A 13 -8.84 -36.95 12.71
C PHE A 13 -9.43 -35.61 12.25
N PHE A 14 -10.55 -35.62 11.52
CA PHE A 14 -11.23 -34.40 11.09
C PHE A 14 -11.70 -33.55 12.27
N TRP A 15 -12.40 -34.15 13.24
CA TRP A 15 -12.88 -33.45 14.43
C TRP A 15 -11.74 -32.99 15.33
N SER A 16 -10.68 -33.78 15.46
CA SER A 16 -9.46 -33.38 16.18
C SER A 16 -8.78 -32.19 15.52
N PHE A 17 -8.61 -32.22 14.19
CA PHE A 17 -8.07 -31.09 13.44
C PHE A 17 -8.96 -29.84 13.57
N ALA A 18 -10.27 -29.99 13.41
CA ALA A 18 -11.23 -28.89 13.58
C ALA A 18 -11.17 -28.30 14.99
N PHE A 19 -11.03 -29.15 16.02
CA PHE A 19 -10.86 -28.71 17.40
C PHE A 19 -9.55 -27.96 17.62
N VAL A 20 -8.43 -28.47 17.10
CA VAL A 20 -7.13 -27.78 17.18
C VAL A 20 -7.19 -26.43 16.45
N ALA A 21 -7.74 -26.40 15.23
CA ALA A 21 -7.94 -25.17 14.46
C ALA A 21 -8.84 -24.17 15.20
N TYR A 22 -9.88 -24.67 15.88
CA TYR A 22 -10.74 -23.86 16.76
C TYR A 22 -9.94 -23.24 17.91
N LEU A 23 -9.07 -24.01 18.58
CA LEU A 23 -8.20 -23.46 19.63
C LEU A 23 -7.24 -22.39 19.08
N PHE A 24 -6.63 -22.63 17.91
CA PHE A 24 -5.79 -21.62 17.24
C PHE A 24 -6.58 -20.34 16.93
N ALA A 25 -7.79 -20.46 16.41
CA ALA A 25 -8.66 -19.31 16.14
C ALA A 25 -9.03 -18.57 17.44
N LEU A 26 -9.33 -19.30 18.52
CA LEU A 26 -9.60 -18.74 19.84
C LEU A 26 -8.41 -17.93 20.35
N PHE A 27 -7.20 -18.51 20.33
CA PHE A 27 -5.98 -17.82 20.74
C PHE A 27 -5.65 -16.62 19.85
N ALA A 28 -5.89 -16.71 18.54
CA ALA A 28 -5.70 -15.60 17.62
C ALA A 28 -6.63 -14.41 17.95
N ILE A 29 -7.91 -14.68 18.22
CA ILE A 29 -8.89 -13.66 18.63
C ILE A 29 -8.50 -13.05 19.98
N ILE A 30 -8.12 -13.88 20.95
CA ILE A 30 -7.66 -13.42 22.27
C ILE A 30 -6.42 -12.54 22.12
N SER A 31 -5.43 -12.96 21.32
CA SER A 31 -4.19 -12.20 21.10
C SER A 31 -4.45 -10.86 20.41
N ASP A 32 -5.34 -10.84 19.41
CA ASP A 32 -5.75 -9.60 18.75
C ASP A 32 -6.49 -8.67 19.72
N LEU A 33 -7.34 -9.23 20.59
CA LEU A 33 -8.04 -8.51 21.65
C LEU A 33 -7.05 -7.86 22.63
N PHE A 34 -6.00 -8.58 23.03
CA PHE A 34 -4.95 -8.05 23.90
C PHE A 34 -4.10 -6.96 23.21
N ARG A 35 -3.75 -7.13 21.92
CA ARG A 35 -2.92 -6.20 21.14
C ARG A 35 -3.54 -4.81 20.97
N ASP A 36 -4.85 -4.67 21.13
CA ASP A 36 -5.48 -3.35 21.16
C ASP A 36 -5.42 -2.75 22.57
N HIS A 37 -4.42 -1.90 22.77
CA HIS A 37 -4.15 -1.19 24.01
C HIS A 37 -5.15 -0.04 24.26
N LYS A 38 -6.01 0.29 23.29
CA LYS A 38 -7.00 1.38 23.43
C LYS A 38 -8.31 0.92 24.08
N LEU A 39 -8.54 -0.39 24.19
CA LEU A 39 -9.75 -0.93 24.79
C LEU A 39 -9.62 -1.10 26.30
N ASN A 40 -10.63 -0.61 27.02
CA ASN A 40 -10.76 -0.75 28.47
C ASN A 40 -10.76 -2.24 28.87
N GLY A 41 -9.98 -2.61 29.89
CA GLY A 41 -9.73 -4.01 30.26
C GLY A 41 -11.01 -4.80 30.60
N TRP A 42 -12.04 -4.11 31.11
CA TRP A 42 -13.37 -4.67 31.37
C TRP A 42 -14.05 -5.21 30.12
N TRP A 43 -13.91 -4.53 28.98
CA TRP A 43 -14.48 -5.00 27.72
C TRP A 43 -13.77 -6.27 27.24
N LYS A 44 -12.46 -6.37 27.47
CA LYS A 44 -11.69 -7.58 27.12
C LYS A 44 -12.19 -8.80 27.91
N ALA A 45 -12.46 -8.64 29.20
CA ALA A 45 -12.98 -9.71 30.04
C ALA A 45 -14.37 -10.20 29.57
N LEU A 46 -15.27 -9.28 29.22
CA LEU A 46 -16.59 -9.61 28.70
C LEU A 46 -16.50 -10.42 27.39
N TRP A 47 -15.63 -10.00 26.47
CA TRP A 47 -15.37 -10.72 25.22
C TRP A 47 -14.85 -12.14 25.44
N ILE A 48 -13.97 -12.35 26.41
CA ILE A 48 -13.44 -13.68 26.75
C ILE A 48 -14.54 -14.59 27.28
N ILE A 49 -15.43 -14.06 28.16
CA ILE A 49 -16.57 -14.83 28.67
C ILE A 49 -17.47 -15.27 27.52
N PHE A 50 -17.85 -14.36 26.62
CA PHE A 50 -18.68 -14.69 25.46
C PHE A 50 -18.02 -15.72 24.52
N LEU A 51 -16.70 -15.64 24.35
CA LEU A 51 -15.92 -16.60 23.55
C LEU A 51 -16.04 -18.05 24.08
N ILE A 52 -16.14 -18.21 25.39
CA ILE A 52 -16.24 -19.52 26.05
C ILE A 52 -17.65 -20.10 25.93
N PHE A 53 -18.68 -19.29 26.17
CA PHE A 53 -20.07 -19.77 26.20
C PHE A 53 -20.74 -19.83 24.83
N VAL A 54 -20.39 -18.91 23.93
CA VAL A 54 -21.05 -18.78 22.61
C VAL A 54 -20.02 -18.47 21.51
N PRO A 55 -19.08 -19.39 21.23
CA PRO A 55 -17.91 -19.09 20.40
C PRO A 55 -18.23 -18.62 18.98
N PHE A 56 -19.16 -19.29 18.29
CA PHE A 56 -19.50 -18.97 16.90
C PHE A 56 -20.17 -17.59 16.76
N LEU A 57 -21.11 -17.28 17.66
CA LEU A 57 -21.76 -15.97 17.66
C LEU A 57 -20.77 -14.87 18.03
N THR A 58 -19.92 -15.13 19.02
CA THR A 58 -18.93 -14.16 19.49
C THR A 58 -17.88 -13.88 18.42
N ALA A 59 -17.39 -14.89 17.70
CA ALA A 59 -16.49 -14.70 16.58
C ALA A 59 -17.11 -13.83 15.46
N LEU A 60 -18.39 -14.04 15.15
CA LEU A 60 -19.11 -13.22 14.18
C LEU A 60 -19.23 -11.75 14.62
N VAL A 61 -19.68 -11.51 15.86
CA VAL A 61 -19.80 -10.16 16.41
C VAL A 61 -18.41 -9.50 16.49
N TYR A 62 -17.37 -10.26 16.84
CA TYR A 62 -16.00 -9.76 16.91
C TYR A 62 -15.51 -9.29 15.53
N LEU A 63 -15.73 -10.08 14.48
CA LEU A 63 -15.37 -9.70 13.11
C LEU A 63 -16.08 -8.41 12.66
N ILE A 64 -17.36 -8.23 13.02
CA ILE A 64 -18.11 -7.02 12.68
C ILE A 64 -17.59 -5.82 13.48
N ALA A 65 -17.39 -5.96 14.79
CA ALA A 65 -16.92 -4.89 15.66
C ALA A 65 -15.45 -4.50 15.40
N ARG A 66 -14.61 -5.44 14.97
CA ARG A 66 -13.15 -5.30 14.81
C ARG A 66 -12.67 -5.24 13.35
N GLY A 67 -13.57 -5.45 12.39
CA GLY A 67 -13.33 -5.30 10.95
C GLY A 67 -12.78 -3.94 10.47
N PRO A 68 -13.00 -2.77 11.14
CA PRO A 68 -12.58 -1.49 10.55
C PRO A 68 -11.07 -1.26 10.48
N GLY A 69 -10.23 -2.13 11.05
CA GLY A 69 -8.78 -2.01 10.95
C GLY A 69 -8.20 -2.14 9.54
N MET A 70 -8.92 -2.76 8.59
CA MET A 70 -8.46 -2.89 7.20
C MET A 70 -8.84 -1.67 6.34
N ALA A 71 -10.06 -1.16 6.49
CA ALA A 71 -10.55 0.00 5.74
C ALA A 71 -9.78 1.29 6.10
N GLN A 72 -9.33 1.41 7.35
CA GLN A 72 -8.64 2.61 7.80
C GLN A 72 -7.15 2.63 7.44
N ARG A 73 -6.53 1.45 7.26
CA ARG A 73 -5.15 1.33 6.79
C ARG A 73 -5.05 1.53 5.27
N SER A 74 -5.98 0.95 4.51
CA SER A 74 -6.02 1.15 3.05
C SER A 74 -6.21 2.63 2.67
N GLN A 75 -7.04 3.37 3.41
CA GLN A 75 -7.19 4.82 3.19
C GLN A 75 -5.94 5.63 3.58
N ARG A 76 -5.21 5.22 4.62
CA ARG A 76 -3.98 5.91 5.05
C ARG A 76 -2.83 5.65 4.08
N GLU A 77 -2.66 4.40 3.66
CA GLU A 77 -1.68 4.02 2.63
C GLU A 77 -2.01 4.70 1.30
N ALA A 78 -3.27 4.68 0.85
CA ALA A 78 -3.67 5.37 -0.37
C ALA A 78 -3.35 6.88 -0.34
N ARG A 79 -3.57 7.56 0.80
CA ARG A 79 -3.20 8.97 0.96
C ARG A 79 -1.68 9.20 0.96
N GLN A 80 -0.91 8.30 1.56
CA GLN A 80 0.55 8.39 1.56
C GLN A 80 1.12 8.21 0.15
N TYR A 81 0.62 7.23 -0.61
CA TYR A 81 1.03 7.03 -2.00
C TYR A 81 0.65 8.22 -2.89
N GLN A 82 -0.56 8.77 -2.75
CA GLN A 82 -0.97 9.99 -3.48
C GLN A 82 -0.04 11.17 -3.18
N SER A 83 0.30 11.42 -1.91
CA SER A 83 1.18 12.54 -1.53
C SER A 83 2.60 12.42 -2.08
N ALA A 84 3.14 11.19 -2.18
CA ALA A 84 4.47 10.94 -2.73
C ALA A 84 4.49 11.12 -4.26
N THR A 85 3.42 10.70 -4.94
CA THR A 85 3.26 10.91 -6.39
C THR A 85 3.05 12.39 -6.73
N ASP A 86 2.22 13.11 -5.98
CA ASP A 86 1.99 14.55 -6.20
C ASP A 86 3.27 15.38 -5.98
N ALA A 87 4.08 15.02 -4.97
CA ALA A 87 5.37 15.67 -4.72
C ALA A 87 6.36 15.43 -5.89
N TYR A 88 6.41 14.20 -6.41
CA TYR A 88 7.24 13.87 -7.57
C TYR A 88 6.77 14.59 -8.84
N ILE A 89 5.47 14.61 -9.12
CA ILE A 89 4.91 15.32 -10.27
C ILE A 89 5.18 16.82 -10.16
N ARG A 90 5.03 17.44 -8.98
CA ARG A 90 5.33 18.87 -8.79
C ARG A 90 6.83 19.17 -8.95
N GLN A 91 7.71 18.25 -8.54
CA GLN A 91 9.16 18.42 -8.70
C GLN A 91 9.62 18.26 -10.15
N VAL A 92 9.03 17.31 -10.90
CA VAL A 92 9.38 17.09 -12.32
C VAL A 92 8.69 18.09 -13.24
N ALA A 93 7.46 18.51 -12.94
CA ALA A 93 6.74 19.58 -13.65
C ALA A 93 7.22 20.99 -13.26
N GLY A 94 8.15 21.11 -12.31
CA GLY A 94 8.72 22.37 -11.85
C GLY A 94 9.74 23.02 -12.81
N SER A 95 10.12 22.34 -13.89
CA SER A 95 10.76 23.00 -15.03
C SER A 95 9.65 23.48 -15.96
N SER A 96 9.06 24.62 -15.65
CA SER A 96 8.06 25.18 -16.56
C SER A 96 8.73 25.56 -17.88
N PRO A 97 8.03 25.50 -19.04
CA PRO A 97 8.57 25.99 -20.30
C PRO A 97 9.11 27.43 -20.22
N ALA A 98 8.55 28.25 -19.33
CA ALA A 98 9.04 29.60 -19.06
C ALA A 98 10.42 29.60 -18.35
N ASP A 99 10.70 28.63 -17.47
CA ASP A 99 12.00 28.45 -16.82
C ASP A 99 13.06 27.92 -17.79
N GLU A 100 12.68 27.11 -18.78
CA GLU A 100 13.58 26.67 -19.84
C GLU A 100 13.94 27.83 -20.78
N ILE A 101 12.96 28.66 -21.14
CA ILE A 101 13.18 29.86 -21.97
C ILE A 101 14.03 30.90 -21.23
N SER A 102 13.84 31.08 -19.91
CA SER A 102 14.63 32.03 -19.12
C SER A 102 16.10 31.60 -19.00
N LYS A 103 16.37 30.29 -18.81
CA LYS A 103 17.73 29.73 -18.87
C LYS A 103 18.37 29.90 -20.24
N ALA A 104 17.63 29.63 -21.31
CA ALA A 104 18.13 29.82 -22.67
C ALA A 104 18.48 31.30 -22.95
N LYS A 105 17.70 32.25 -22.41
CA LYS A 105 18.01 33.69 -22.54
C LYS A 105 19.28 34.07 -21.79
N ALA A 106 19.51 33.51 -20.61
CA ALA A 106 20.74 33.74 -19.86
C ALA A 106 21.98 33.22 -20.60
N LEU A 107 21.87 32.08 -21.30
CA LEU A 107 22.94 31.56 -22.15
C LEU A 107 23.24 32.49 -23.33
N LEU A 108 22.19 33.03 -23.98
CA LEU A 108 22.34 34.01 -25.06
C LEU A 108 23.04 35.29 -24.56
N ASP A 109 22.64 35.79 -23.39
CA ASP A 109 23.22 37.01 -22.80
C ASP A 109 24.67 36.82 -22.35
N SER A 110 25.04 35.59 -21.97
CA SER A 110 26.42 35.22 -21.68
C SER A 110 27.29 35.02 -22.94
N GLY A 111 26.68 35.04 -24.13
CA GLY A 111 27.34 34.74 -25.39
C GLY A 111 27.71 33.26 -25.59
N ALA A 112 27.18 32.37 -24.74
CA ALA A 112 27.43 30.93 -24.82
C ALA A 112 26.69 30.25 -25.99
N ILE A 113 25.62 30.87 -26.48
CA ILE A 113 24.83 30.40 -27.63
C ILE A 113 24.50 31.57 -28.56
N THR A 114 24.18 31.27 -29.82
CA THR A 114 23.78 32.27 -30.81
C THR A 114 22.28 32.57 -30.76
N PRO A 115 21.83 33.70 -31.36
CA PRO A 115 20.41 34.02 -31.48
C PRO A 115 19.56 32.93 -32.16
N GLU A 116 20.14 32.24 -33.14
CA GLU A 116 19.50 31.14 -33.87
C GLU A 116 19.32 29.90 -32.98
N GLU A 117 20.33 29.57 -32.17
CA GLU A 117 20.27 28.47 -31.19
C GLU A 117 19.24 28.76 -30.09
N PHE A 118 19.15 30.01 -29.63
CA PHE A 118 18.11 30.44 -28.69
C PHE A 118 16.70 30.28 -29.27
N ALA A 119 16.49 30.65 -30.54
CA ALA A 119 15.20 30.50 -31.20
C ALA A 119 14.77 29.03 -31.29
N HIS A 120 15.72 28.12 -31.54
CA HIS A 120 15.46 26.68 -31.58
C HIS A 120 15.07 26.12 -30.20
N LEU A 121 15.79 26.52 -29.14
CA LEU A 121 15.47 26.12 -27.75
C LEU A 121 14.12 26.67 -27.28
N LYS A 122 13.80 27.92 -27.63
CA LYS A 122 12.50 28.53 -27.33
C LYS A 122 11.34 27.80 -28.04
N ALA A 123 11.52 27.44 -29.31
CA ALA A 123 10.52 26.69 -30.06
C ALA A 123 10.31 25.28 -29.47
N HIS A 124 11.39 24.62 -29.05
CA HIS A 124 11.32 23.31 -28.40
C HIS A 124 10.54 23.37 -27.07
N ALA A 125 10.87 24.32 -26.19
CA ALA A 125 10.18 24.52 -24.92
C ALA A 125 8.69 24.85 -25.10
N LEU A 126 8.34 25.66 -26.11
CA LEU A 126 6.94 25.97 -26.46
C LEU A 126 6.20 24.78 -27.09
N SER A 127 6.90 23.89 -27.80
CA SER A 127 6.32 22.67 -28.39
C SER A 127 6.11 21.55 -27.36
N GLY A 128 6.81 21.60 -26.23
CA GLY A 128 6.63 20.71 -25.09
C GLY A 128 5.35 20.96 -24.28
N GLN A 129 4.52 21.92 -24.68
CA GLN A 129 3.20 22.16 -24.10
C GLN A 129 2.33 20.92 -24.35
N PRO A 130 1.98 20.11 -23.32
CA PRO A 130 0.83 19.24 -23.47
C PRO A 130 -0.36 20.16 -23.67
N ALA A 131 -1.25 19.83 -24.59
CA ALA A 131 -2.52 20.51 -24.83
C ALA A 131 -3.41 20.54 -23.57
N ALA A 132 -3.04 21.31 -22.55
CA ALA A 132 -3.74 21.45 -21.27
C ALA A 132 -4.97 22.38 -21.36
N ALA A 133 -5.57 22.47 -22.55
CA ALA A 133 -6.84 23.16 -22.79
C ALA A 133 -7.85 22.35 -23.60
N ALA A 134 -7.54 21.12 -24.02
CA ALA A 134 -8.51 20.29 -24.74
C ALA A 134 -8.45 18.83 -24.28
N ALA A 135 -9.61 18.34 -23.82
CA ALA A 135 -9.94 16.94 -23.53
C ALA A 135 -9.54 16.39 -22.13
N ALA A 136 -10.43 16.58 -21.16
CA ALA A 136 -11.07 15.41 -20.55
C ALA A 136 -12.21 14.98 -21.49
N PRO A 137 -12.49 13.68 -21.72
CA PRO A 137 -12.55 12.65 -20.68
C PRO A 137 -11.91 11.29 -21.06
N ALA A 138 -11.87 10.39 -20.08
CA ALA A 138 -11.80 8.93 -20.24
C ALA A 138 -10.51 8.33 -20.85
N ALA A 139 -9.56 7.98 -19.98
CA ALA A 139 -8.88 6.69 -20.02
C ALA A 139 -8.17 6.48 -18.67
N ALA A 140 -8.54 5.42 -17.95
CA ALA A 140 -7.73 4.92 -16.86
C ALA A 140 -6.33 4.57 -17.42
N PRO A 141 -5.23 5.13 -16.88
CA PRO A 141 -3.93 4.62 -17.25
C PRO A 141 -3.77 3.25 -16.59
N ALA A 142 -3.46 2.26 -17.42
CA ALA A 142 -2.94 0.97 -16.98
C ALA A 142 -1.86 1.21 -15.91
N ALA A 143 -1.92 0.42 -14.84
CA ALA A 143 -0.98 0.47 -13.74
C ALA A 143 0.47 0.54 -14.26
N PRO A 144 1.30 1.50 -13.80
CA PRO A 144 2.71 1.48 -14.13
C PRO A 144 3.32 0.20 -13.55
N ALA A 145 4.04 -0.55 -14.39
CA ALA A 145 4.86 -1.67 -13.97
C ALA A 145 5.70 -1.25 -12.75
N ALA A 146 5.65 -2.06 -11.69
CA ALA A 146 6.35 -1.79 -10.45
C ALA A 146 7.82 -1.46 -10.73
N PRO A 147 8.39 -0.40 -10.12
CA PRO A 147 9.81 -0.12 -10.26
C PRO A 147 10.60 -1.31 -9.70
N ALA A 148 11.56 -1.80 -10.49
CA ALA A 148 12.49 -2.84 -10.06
C ALA A 148 13.11 -2.45 -8.71
N ALA A 149 13.06 -3.40 -7.77
CA ALA A 149 13.63 -3.23 -6.44
C ALA A 149 15.09 -2.75 -6.53
N PRO A 150 15.53 -1.80 -5.67
CA PRO A 150 16.92 -1.41 -5.63
C PRO A 150 17.79 -2.62 -5.29
N ALA A 151 18.80 -2.88 -6.12
CA ALA A 151 19.78 -3.93 -5.88
C ALA A 151 20.41 -3.72 -4.50
N THR A 152 20.32 -4.74 -3.65
CA THR A 152 21.07 -4.82 -2.39
C THR A 152 22.56 -4.67 -2.69
N PRO A 153 23.28 -3.73 -2.05
CA PRO A 153 24.72 -3.66 -2.20
C PRO A 153 25.38 -4.95 -1.64
N PRO A 154 26.47 -5.43 -2.25
CA PRO A 154 27.19 -6.61 -1.76
C PRO A 154 27.74 -6.37 -0.35
N PRO A 155 27.87 -7.42 0.48
CA PRO A 155 28.44 -7.31 1.81
C PRO A 155 29.88 -6.80 1.72
N ALA A 156 30.21 -5.79 2.54
CA ALA A 156 31.57 -5.29 2.69
C ALA A 156 32.50 -6.44 3.12
N ALA A 157 33.59 -6.63 2.38
CA ALA A 157 34.60 -7.61 2.71
C ALA A 157 35.23 -7.32 4.09
N PRO A 158 35.56 -8.35 4.88
CA PRO A 158 36.24 -8.16 6.15
C PRO A 158 37.61 -7.53 5.91
N THR A 159 37.88 -6.43 6.60
CA THR A 159 39.20 -5.80 6.64
C THR A 159 40.00 -6.48 7.75
N VAL A 160 40.99 -7.29 7.33
CA VAL A 160 42.15 -7.85 8.06
C VAL A 160 41.90 -8.51 9.42
#